data_AF-A0AA38LPM0-F1
#
_entry.id   AF-A0AA38LPM0-F1
#
_cell.length_a   1.000
_cell.length_b   1.000
_cell.length_c   1.000
_cell.angle_alpha   90.00
_cell.angle_beta   90.00
_cell.angle_gamma   90.00
#
_symmetry.space_group_name_H-M   'P 1'
#
loop_
_entity.id
_entity.type
_entity.pdbx_description
1 polymer ?
#
loop_
_entity_poly.entity_id
_entity_poly.type
_entity_poly.pdbx_seq_one_letter_code
_entity_poly.pdbx_strand_id
1 'polypeptide(L)'
;MPIHSVVALILFSVCIIRAEGSYLNNKRYVYGRRGPSVSHNYRDALTKSILFFEGQRSGKLPPDQRMRWRGDSGLSDGSTERVDLTGGYYDAGDNVKFGLPMAFTTTMLSWSVLEFGGRMGDDLQHARNAIRWAADYLLKATAHPGTIYVQVGDPNMDHKCWERPEDMDTPRSVYKIDAQNPGSDVASETAAALAAASMVFRSTDRSYSQLLLQTAMRVFDFADKYRGAYSDSLQSDVCPFYCSYSGYHDELLWGAAWLQRASTNASYLNYIQANGHTLGAEDNVNIFSWDDKHAGTRVLLAKAFMLRNVHSLEEYKGHADNFICSLLPGAPTSQAQYTPGGLLYTMSQSNLQYVTSTSFLLFTYAKYLSVSKEVVRCGNVAATPARIRTIAKRQ
;
A
#
# COMPACT_ATOMS: atom_id res chain seq x y z
N MET A 1 -5.21 14.07 18.94
CA MET A 1 -6.22 13.49 18.01
C MET A 1 -5.56 12.29 17.34
N PRO A 2 -6.26 11.20 17.05
CA PRO A 2 -5.69 10.13 16.24
C PRO A 2 -5.30 10.72 14.87
N ILE A 3 -4.02 10.58 14.51
CA ILE A 3 -3.52 11.05 13.21
C ILE A 3 -4.14 10.15 12.15
N HIS A 4 -4.72 10.79 11.15
CA HIS A 4 -5.30 10.09 10.01
C HIS A 4 -4.31 10.17 8.87
N SER A 5 -3.64 9.07 8.53
CA SER A 5 -2.79 8.99 7.34
C SER A 5 -3.58 9.44 6.12
N VAL A 6 -3.37 10.67 5.67
CA VAL A 6 -3.98 11.14 4.43
C VAL A 6 -3.26 10.48 3.24
N VAL A 7 -2.03 9.97 3.44
CA VAL A 7 -1.31 9.13 2.48
C VAL A 7 -2.06 7.82 2.16
N ALA A 8 -2.93 7.32 3.03
CA ALA A 8 -3.74 6.13 2.76
C ALA A 8 -5.15 6.45 2.22
N LEU A 9 -5.51 7.73 2.11
CA LEU A 9 -6.89 8.16 1.85
C LEU A 9 -7.25 8.27 0.37
N ILE A 10 -6.33 8.05 -0.57
CA ILE A 10 -6.68 8.02 -2.00
C ILE A 10 -5.89 6.98 -2.80
N LEU A 11 -6.29 5.71 -2.66
CA LEU A 11 -5.94 4.64 -3.59
C LEU A 11 -7.22 4.13 -4.24
N PHE A 12 -7.68 4.83 -5.29
CA PHE A 12 -8.84 4.36 -6.05
C PHE A 12 -8.47 3.36 -7.12
N SER A 13 -9.02 2.17 -6.90
CA SER A 13 -9.19 1.05 -7.80
C SER A 13 -10.09 1.37 -8.99
N VAL A 14 -9.71 2.25 -9.92
CA VAL A 14 -10.63 2.52 -11.04
C VAL A 14 -9.96 2.71 -12.39
N CYS A 15 -9.95 1.59 -13.10
CA CYS A 15 -9.54 1.51 -14.48
C CYS A 15 -10.49 0.60 -15.30
N ILE A 16 -11.55 0.02 -14.71
CA ILE A 16 -12.28 -1.11 -15.32
C ILE A 16 -13.55 -0.73 -16.12
N ILE A 17 -13.98 0.53 -16.19
CA ILE A 17 -15.35 0.84 -16.70
C ILE A 17 -15.37 1.30 -18.18
N ARG A 18 -14.41 0.90 -19.02
CA ARG A 18 -14.47 1.23 -20.46
C ARG A 18 -14.76 0.08 -21.43
N ALA A 19 -14.95 -1.17 -20.97
CA ALA A 19 -14.97 -2.32 -21.90
C ALA A 19 -16.16 -3.30 -21.86
N GLU A 20 -17.15 -3.20 -20.96
CA GLU A 20 -18.22 -4.24 -20.89
C GLU A 20 -19.65 -3.70 -21.05
N GLY A 21 -19.83 -2.73 -21.96
CA GLY A 21 -21.15 -2.27 -22.39
C GLY A 21 -21.89 -3.23 -23.34
N SER A 22 -21.30 -4.36 -23.74
CA SER A 22 -21.79 -5.16 -24.89
C SER A 22 -22.27 -6.59 -24.60
N TYR A 23 -22.26 -7.09 -23.35
CA TYR A 23 -22.62 -8.50 -23.08
C TYR A 23 -23.51 -8.79 -21.85
N LEU A 24 -24.37 -7.85 -21.45
CA LEU A 24 -25.35 -8.14 -20.38
C LEU A 24 -26.76 -7.71 -20.81
N ASN A 25 -27.38 -8.50 -21.67
CA ASN A 25 -28.83 -8.50 -21.82
C ASN A 25 -29.41 -9.81 -21.28
N ASN A 26 -30.47 -9.68 -20.48
CA ASN A 26 -31.32 -10.71 -19.89
C ASN A 26 -30.75 -11.61 -18.77
N LYS A 27 -31.04 -11.24 -17.52
CA LYS A 27 -32.08 -11.89 -16.69
C LYS A 27 -32.29 -11.10 -15.39
N ARG A 28 -33.56 -10.79 -15.09
CA ARG A 28 -34.01 -10.02 -13.92
C ARG A 28 -34.01 -10.92 -12.67
N TYR A 29 -33.32 -10.48 -11.62
CA TYR A 29 -33.66 -10.84 -10.24
C TYR A 29 -34.09 -9.56 -9.51
N VAL A 30 -35.20 -9.66 -8.79
CA VAL A 30 -35.93 -8.58 -8.13
C VAL A 30 -35.31 -8.34 -6.75
N TYR A 31 -34.64 -7.21 -6.54
CA TYR A 31 -34.53 -6.53 -5.24
C TYR A 31 -34.24 -5.03 -5.47
N GLY A 32 -35.08 -4.18 -4.86
CA GLY A 32 -34.82 -2.75 -4.63
C GLY A 32 -34.97 -1.82 -5.83
N ARG A 33 -35.71 -0.72 -5.66
CA ARG A 33 -35.81 0.38 -6.64
C ARG A 33 -34.40 0.82 -7.07
N ARG A 34 -34.07 0.63 -8.35
CA ARG A 34 -32.93 1.29 -8.99
C ARG A 34 -33.19 2.79 -8.98
N GLY A 35 -32.57 3.51 -8.04
CA GLY A 35 -32.34 4.94 -8.22
C GLY A 35 -31.54 5.17 -9.51
N PRO A 36 -31.58 6.39 -10.08
CA PRO A 36 -30.82 6.71 -11.29
C PRO A 36 -29.35 6.31 -11.09
N SER A 37 -28.79 5.63 -12.08
CA SER A 37 -27.36 5.30 -12.14
C SER A 37 -26.57 6.60 -12.20
N VAL A 38 -26.21 7.16 -11.04
CA VAL A 38 -25.23 8.25 -10.96
C VAL A 38 -23.90 7.66 -11.35
N SER A 39 -23.49 7.89 -12.59
CA SER A 39 -22.18 7.50 -13.06
C SER A 39 -21.16 8.46 -12.48
N HIS A 40 -20.31 8.01 -11.56
CA HIS A 40 -19.19 8.81 -11.07
C HIS A 40 -18.12 9.01 -12.15
N ASN A 41 -17.50 10.19 -12.21
CA ASN A 41 -16.38 10.45 -13.12
C ASN A 41 -15.07 9.96 -12.50
N TYR A 42 -14.78 8.68 -12.69
CA TYR A 42 -13.58 8.06 -12.11
C TYR A 42 -12.25 8.54 -12.71
N ARG A 43 -12.26 9.10 -13.93
CA ARG A 43 -11.06 9.74 -14.50
C ARG A 43 -10.71 10.99 -13.70
N ASP A 44 -11.70 11.86 -13.47
CA ASP A 44 -11.52 13.07 -12.66
C ASP A 44 -11.09 12.72 -11.22
N ALA A 45 -11.70 11.69 -10.62
CA ALA A 45 -11.29 11.20 -9.30
C ALA A 45 -9.82 10.70 -9.28
N LEU A 46 -9.38 9.96 -10.30
CA LEU A 46 -7.99 9.50 -10.43
C LEU A 46 -7.02 10.67 -10.59
N THR A 47 -7.32 11.64 -11.47
CA THR A 47 -6.47 12.82 -11.68
C THR A 47 -6.27 13.59 -10.38
N LYS A 48 -7.36 13.82 -9.61
CA LYS A 48 -7.31 14.50 -8.31
C LYS A 48 -6.59 13.69 -7.24
N SER A 49 -6.79 12.37 -7.23
CA SER A 49 -6.09 11.42 -6.34
C SER A 49 -4.57 11.50 -6.52
N ILE A 50 -4.09 11.54 -7.76
CA ILE A 50 -2.65 11.62 -8.02
C ILE A 50 -2.13 13.03 -7.74
N LEU A 51 -2.91 14.06 -8.04
CA LEU A 51 -2.56 15.45 -7.75
C LEU A 51 -2.43 15.72 -6.24
N PHE A 52 -3.19 15.02 -5.40
CA PHE A 52 -3.07 15.08 -3.94
C PHE A 52 -1.63 14.80 -3.45
N PHE A 53 -0.92 13.84 -4.05
CA PHE A 53 0.47 13.56 -3.68
C PHE A 53 1.40 14.75 -3.91
N GLU A 54 1.17 15.57 -4.94
CA GLU A 54 1.95 16.81 -5.12
C GLU A 54 1.69 17.82 -3.99
N GLY A 55 0.48 17.83 -3.45
CA GLY A 55 0.11 18.61 -2.28
C GLY A 55 0.77 18.16 -0.98
N GLN A 56 1.29 16.92 -0.90
CA GLN A 56 1.93 16.35 0.29
C GLN A 56 3.46 16.40 0.26
N ARG A 57 4.09 16.81 -0.83
CA ARG A 57 5.55 16.76 -0.98
C ARG A 57 6.26 17.61 0.07
N SER A 58 7.27 17.07 0.74
CA SER A 58 8.24 17.83 1.55
C SER A 58 9.55 18.00 0.77
N GLY A 59 10.39 18.95 1.13
CA GLY A 59 11.67 19.23 0.46
C GLY A 59 11.57 20.32 -0.60
N LYS A 60 12.60 20.39 -1.44
CA LYS A 60 12.64 21.33 -2.57
C LYS A 60 11.76 20.85 -3.71
N LEU A 61 10.70 21.59 -4.01
CA LEU A 61 9.69 21.20 -4.99
C LEU A 61 10.22 21.32 -6.43
N PRO A 62 9.77 20.45 -7.34
CA PRO A 62 10.19 20.53 -8.72
C PRO A 62 9.47 21.71 -9.43
N PRO A 63 10.14 22.40 -10.38
CA PRO A 63 9.61 23.60 -11.02
C PRO A 63 8.31 23.36 -11.82
N ASP A 64 8.12 22.12 -12.28
CA ASP A 64 6.96 21.67 -13.04
C ASP A 64 5.79 21.18 -12.15
N GLN A 65 5.88 21.33 -10.83
CA GLN A 65 4.78 21.00 -9.91
C GLN A 65 3.48 21.73 -10.27
N ARG A 66 2.36 20.98 -10.29
CA ARG A 66 1.03 21.49 -10.64
C ARG A 66 0.33 22.15 -9.45
N MET A 67 0.57 21.69 -8.23
CA MET A 67 0.05 22.31 -7.00
C MET A 67 0.81 23.61 -6.66
N ARG A 68 0.33 24.75 -7.18
CA ARG A 68 0.99 26.06 -7.08
C ARG A 68 0.89 26.76 -5.72
N TRP A 69 0.06 26.28 -4.81
CA TRP A 69 -0.07 26.83 -3.45
C TRP A 69 0.94 26.23 -2.46
N ARG A 70 1.72 25.22 -2.88
CA ARG A 70 2.82 24.63 -2.11
C ARG A 70 4.16 25.26 -2.50
N GLY A 71 5.04 25.43 -1.52
CA GLY A 71 6.41 25.92 -1.66
C GLY A 71 7.45 24.94 -1.07
N ASP A 72 8.72 25.30 -1.20
CA ASP A 72 9.82 24.54 -0.61
C ASP A 72 9.69 24.49 0.91
N SER A 73 9.85 23.31 1.50
CA SER A 73 9.68 23.09 2.95
C SER A 73 10.63 22.01 3.47
N GLY A 74 10.89 21.97 4.78
CA GLY A 74 11.71 20.91 5.40
C GLY A 74 13.11 20.77 4.80
N LEU A 75 13.73 21.89 4.39
CA LEU A 75 15.00 21.90 3.65
C LEU A 75 16.22 21.52 4.50
N SER A 76 16.05 21.46 5.82
CA SER A 76 17.09 21.04 6.78
C SER A 76 16.86 19.62 7.33
N ASP A 77 15.90 18.87 6.79
CA ASP A 77 15.62 17.50 7.24
C ASP A 77 16.88 16.63 7.18
N GLY A 78 17.28 16.07 8.32
CA GLY A 78 18.46 15.22 8.43
C GLY A 78 19.75 15.93 8.86
N SER A 79 19.77 17.28 8.89
CA SER A 79 21.01 18.03 9.11
C SER A 79 21.66 17.77 10.48
N THR A 80 20.86 17.52 11.52
CA THR A 80 21.33 17.17 12.86
C THR A 80 22.08 15.84 12.91
N GLU A 81 21.70 14.90 12.06
CA GLU A 81 22.35 13.59 11.89
C GLU A 81 23.41 13.60 10.76
N ARG A 82 23.70 14.77 10.17
CA ARG A 82 24.64 14.95 9.04
C ARG A 82 24.27 14.12 7.81
N VAL A 83 22.98 13.98 7.56
CA VAL A 83 22.42 13.29 6.39
C VAL A 83 21.44 14.19 5.64
N ASP A 84 21.19 13.90 4.36
CA ASP A 84 20.11 14.53 3.60
C ASP A 84 18.86 13.66 3.69
N LEU A 85 17.87 14.12 4.45
CA LEU A 85 16.54 13.52 4.51
C LEU A 85 15.48 14.44 3.91
N THR A 86 15.85 15.43 3.10
CA THR A 86 14.87 16.26 2.36
C THR A 86 14.10 15.43 1.33
N GLY A 87 12.86 15.81 1.03
CA GLY A 87 11.98 15.04 0.13
C GLY A 87 10.90 14.27 0.88
N GLY A 88 10.27 13.32 0.18
CA GLY A 88 9.23 12.46 0.76
C GLY A 88 7.88 13.16 0.90
N TYR A 89 6.95 12.52 1.59
CA TYR A 89 5.60 13.03 1.82
C TYR A 89 5.35 13.34 3.29
N TYR A 90 4.68 14.45 3.55
CA TYR A 90 3.98 14.64 4.81
C TYR A 90 2.81 13.67 4.91
N ASP A 91 2.59 13.12 6.10
CA ASP A 91 1.70 11.98 6.29
C ASP A 91 0.21 12.35 6.17
N ALA A 92 -0.19 13.44 6.81
CA ALA A 92 -1.60 13.76 6.94
C ALA A 92 -1.89 15.22 6.60
N GLY A 93 -2.64 15.89 7.49
CA GLY A 93 -2.68 17.35 7.55
C GLY A 93 -1.59 17.93 8.44
N ASP A 94 -0.62 17.11 8.83
CA ASP A 94 0.53 17.44 9.67
C ASP A 94 1.79 17.55 8.81
N ASN A 95 2.95 17.92 9.40
CA ASN A 95 4.22 18.02 8.67
C ASN A 95 5.26 16.98 9.11
N VAL A 96 4.80 15.89 9.73
CA VAL A 96 5.64 14.75 10.08
C VAL A 96 5.79 13.82 8.88
N LYS A 97 6.99 13.25 8.72
CA LYS A 97 7.26 12.21 7.73
C LYS A 97 7.34 10.86 8.43
N PHE A 98 6.21 10.16 8.52
CA PHE A 98 6.16 8.80 9.06
C PHE A 98 6.55 7.78 7.99
N GLY A 99 7.63 7.03 8.23
CA GLY A 99 8.22 6.12 7.25
C GLY A 99 7.34 4.91 6.92
N LEU A 100 6.71 4.30 7.94
CA LEU A 100 5.87 3.11 7.76
C LEU A 100 4.67 3.36 6.81
N PRO A 101 3.78 4.33 7.06
CA PRO A 101 2.67 4.62 6.14
C PRO A 101 3.16 5.17 4.78
N MET A 102 4.26 5.92 4.73
CA MET A 102 4.81 6.40 3.46
C MET A 102 5.31 5.25 2.57
N ALA A 103 5.99 4.27 3.17
CA ALA A 103 6.44 3.07 2.47
C ALA A 103 5.23 2.26 1.98
N PHE A 104 4.23 2.03 2.84
CA PHE A 104 2.99 1.34 2.46
C PHE A 104 2.29 2.01 1.26
N THR A 105 2.13 3.34 1.28
CA THR A 105 1.52 4.04 0.14
C THR A 105 2.38 3.92 -1.11
N THR A 106 3.70 3.94 -1.00
CA THR A 106 4.60 3.76 -2.14
C THR A 106 4.45 2.38 -2.76
N THR A 107 4.34 1.33 -1.93
CA THR A 107 4.05 -0.04 -2.37
C THR A 107 2.71 -0.10 -3.09
N MET A 108 1.66 0.51 -2.54
CA MET A 108 0.30 0.48 -3.10
C MET A 108 0.15 1.28 -4.39
N LEU A 109 0.75 2.46 -4.49
CA LEU A 109 0.82 3.23 -5.75
C LEU A 109 1.53 2.42 -6.83
N SER A 110 2.65 1.78 -6.47
CA SER A 110 3.40 0.92 -7.38
C SER A 110 2.58 -0.28 -7.82
N TRP A 111 1.89 -0.96 -6.89
CA TRP A 111 1.02 -2.08 -7.22
C TRP A 111 -0.13 -1.66 -8.14
N SER A 112 -0.75 -0.51 -7.89
CA SER A 112 -1.79 0.05 -8.75
C SER A 112 -1.29 0.31 -10.18
N VAL A 113 -0.11 0.92 -10.34
CA VAL A 113 0.50 1.11 -11.67
C VAL A 113 0.81 -0.22 -12.35
N LEU A 114 1.31 -1.22 -11.60
CA LEU A 114 1.61 -2.55 -12.15
C LEU A 114 0.36 -3.32 -12.59
N GLU A 115 -0.76 -3.18 -11.89
CA GLU A 115 -2.00 -3.85 -12.27
C GLU A 115 -2.84 -3.08 -13.28
N PHE A 116 -2.85 -1.76 -13.20
CA PHE A 116 -3.84 -0.94 -13.88
C PHE A 116 -3.24 0.25 -14.66
N GLY A 117 -1.92 0.41 -14.69
CA GLY A 117 -1.25 1.53 -15.35
C GLY A 117 -1.64 1.74 -16.82
N GLY A 118 -1.89 0.65 -17.56
CA GLY A 118 -2.36 0.71 -18.95
C GLY A 118 -3.75 1.34 -19.15
N ARG A 119 -4.46 1.65 -18.07
CA ARG A 119 -5.79 2.27 -18.07
C ARG A 119 -5.80 3.66 -17.38
N MET A 120 -4.65 4.13 -16.88
CA MET A 120 -4.52 5.44 -16.24
C MET A 120 -4.43 6.60 -17.25
N GLY A 121 -4.18 6.33 -18.53
CA GLY A 121 -4.06 7.37 -19.56
C GLY A 121 -2.95 8.37 -19.22
N ASP A 122 -3.25 9.67 -19.36
CA ASP A 122 -2.29 10.76 -19.12
C ASP A 122 -1.79 10.81 -17.67
N ASP A 123 -2.58 10.29 -16.72
CA ASP A 123 -2.24 10.25 -15.30
C ASP A 123 -1.15 9.22 -14.97
N LEU A 124 -0.83 8.28 -15.88
CA LEU A 124 0.21 7.27 -15.64
C LEU A 124 1.58 7.93 -15.35
N GLN A 125 1.92 9.00 -16.07
CA GLN A 125 3.20 9.67 -15.84
C GLN A 125 3.20 10.41 -14.49
N HIS A 126 2.08 11.02 -14.12
CA HIS A 126 1.94 11.67 -12.81
C HIS A 126 2.01 10.64 -11.66
N ALA A 127 1.42 9.46 -11.82
CA ALA A 127 1.53 8.36 -10.86
C ALA A 127 2.99 7.88 -10.72
N ARG A 128 3.72 7.74 -11.83
CA ARG A 128 5.17 7.42 -11.81
C ARG A 128 5.97 8.51 -11.10
N ASN A 129 5.68 9.79 -11.35
CA ASN A 129 6.37 10.88 -10.66
C ASN A 129 6.07 10.87 -9.16
N ALA A 130 4.85 10.50 -8.75
CA ALA A 130 4.48 10.35 -7.34
C ALA A 130 5.24 9.18 -6.68
N ILE A 131 5.36 8.04 -7.35
CA ILE A 131 6.14 6.89 -6.86
C ILE A 131 7.63 7.25 -6.74
N ARG A 132 8.19 7.90 -7.75
CA ARG A 132 9.61 8.33 -7.74
C ARG A 132 9.90 9.26 -6.57
N TRP A 133 9.03 10.21 -6.28
CA TRP A 133 9.22 11.17 -5.18
C TRP A 133 9.38 10.48 -3.82
N ALA A 134 8.55 9.49 -3.52
CA ALA A 134 8.69 8.72 -2.28
C ALA A 134 9.88 7.77 -2.34
N ALA A 135 10.10 7.07 -3.46
CA ALA A 135 11.21 6.14 -3.61
C ALA A 135 12.58 6.84 -3.47
N ASP A 136 12.72 8.07 -3.99
CA ASP A 136 13.93 8.89 -3.80
C ASP A 136 14.19 9.20 -2.33
N TYR A 137 13.14 9.52 -1.56
CA TYR A 137 13.26 9.69 -0.11
C TYR A 137 13.61 8.39 0.62
N LEU A 138 12.97 7.27 0.28
CA LEU A 138 13.28 5.97 0.87
C LEU A 138 14.72 5.51 0.56
N LEU A 139 15.26 5.85 -0.62
CA LEU A 139 16.67 5.64 -0.95
C LEU A 139 17.61 6.45 -0.03
N LYS A 140 17.28 7.71 0.25
CA LYS A 140 18.03 8.55 1.21
C LYS A 140 17.96 7.98 2.62
N ALA A 141 16.75 7.62 3.07
CA ALA A 141 16.47 7.08 4.39
C ALA A 141 17.18 5.74 4.67
N THR A 142 17.58 5.01 3.62
CA THR A 142 18.27 3.72 3.71
C THR A 142 19.71 3.79 3.21
N ALA A 143 20.26 4.97 2.94
CA ALA A 143 21.57 5.13 2.32
C ALA A 143 22.74 4.66 3.22
N HIS A 144 22.56 4.70 4.53
CA HIS A 144 23.59 4.41 5.52
C HIS A 144 23.56 2.94 5.96
N PRO A 145 24.64 2.16 5.78
CA PRO A 145 24.65 0.75 6.18
C PRO A 145 24.35 0.56 7.68
N GLY A 146 23.44 -0.37 7.99
CA GLY A 146 23.08 -0.70 9.37
C GLY A 146 22.15 0.31 10.07
N THR A 147 21.69 1.34 9.34
CA THR A 147 20.78 2.36 9.87
C THR A 147 19.69 2.66 8.85
N ILE A 148 18.45 2.70 9.31
CA ILE A 148 17.31 3.15 8.49
C ILE A 148 16.62 4.28 9.23
N TYR A 149 16.48 5.42 8.56
CA TYR A 149 15.74 6.57 9.08
C TYR A 149 14.26 6.38 8.83
N VAL A 150 13.46 6.40 9.90
CA VAL A 150 12.05 5.99 9.85
C VAL A 150 11.09 7.14 10.13
N GLN A 151 11.57 8.26 10.66
CA GLN A 151 10.74 9.44 10.90
C GLN A 151 11.55 10.74 10.90
N VAL A 152 10.95 11.80 10.38
CA VAL A 152 11.44 13.18 10.51
C VAL A 152 10.31 14.09 10.97
N GLY A 153 10.53 14.80 12.07
CA GLY A 153 9.52 15.59 12.77
C GLY A 153 9.20 15.01 14.14
N ASP A 154 9.21 15.84 15.18
CA ASP A 154 8.57 15.48 16.46
C ASP A 154 7.05 15.65 16.30
N PRO A 155 6.27 14.56 16.36
CA PRO A 155 4.84 14.62 16.09
C PRO A 155 4.07 15.35 17.19
N ASN A 156 4.51 15.29 18.44
CA ASN A 156 3.82 16.01 19.51
C ASN A 156 4.02 17.51 19.39
N MET A 157 5.15 17.95 18.84
CA MET A 157 5.43 19.36 18.62
C MET A 157 4.78 19.89 17.35
N ASP A 158 4.89 19.15 16.26
CA ASP A 158 4.20 19.47 15.01
C ASP A 158 2.69 19.62 15.24
N HIS A 159 2.08 18.72 16.03
CA HIS A 159 0.62 18.70 16.26
C HIS A 159 0.11 19.78 17.23
N LYS A 160 1.02 20.47 17.92
CA LYS A 160 0.65 21.65 18.74
C LYS A 160 0.61 22.93 17.92
N CYS A 161 1.14 22.91 16.70
CA CYS A 161 1.21 24.06 15.81
C CYS A 161 0.28 23.86 14.62
N TRP A 162 -0.42 24.92 14.20
CA TRP A 162 -1.22 24.93 12.97
C TRP A 162 -0.57 25.88 11.99
N GLU A 163 0.32 25.34 11.16
CA GLU A 163 1.19 26.11 10.30
C GLU A 163 1.32 25.49 8.91
N ARG A 164 1.75 26.32 7.95
CA ARG A 164 2.08 25.83 6.62
C ARG A 164 3.43 25.11 6.67
N PRO A 165 3.63 24.05 5.87
CA PRO A 165 4.92 23.39 5.81
C PRO A 165 6.09 24.34 5.45
N GLU A 166 5.81 25.39 4.69
CA GLU A 166 6.81 26.38 4.27
C GLU A 166 7.29 27.30 5.40
N ASP A 167 6.51 27.43 6.48
CA ASP A 167 6.78 28.34 7.60
C ASP A 167 7.18 27.58 8.88
N MET A 168 7.37 26.25 8.82
CA MET A 168 7.55 25.41 10.00
C MET A 168 8.71 25.86 10.88
N ASP A 169 8.43 26.05 12.17
CA ASP A 169 9.45 26.34 13.19
C ASP A 169 9.56 25.25 14.27
N THR A 170 8.74 24.20 14.17
CA THR A 170 8.74 23.05 15.09
C THR A 170 9.99 22.17 14.93
N PRO A 171 10.43 21.48 16.00
CA PRO A 171 11.59 20.57 15.93
C PRO A 171 11.41 19.44 14.90
N ARG A 172 12.37 19.35 13.97
CA ARG A 172 12.41 18.30 12.94
C ARG A 172 13.37 17.16 13.29
N SER A 173 13.18 16.60 14.49
CA SER A 173 13.95 15.47 15.02
C SER A 173 13.95 14.28 14.07
N VAL A 174 15.05 13.55 14.04
CA VAL A 174 15.27 12.40 13.15
C VAL A 174 15.31 11.13 13.97
N TYR A 175 14.49 10.15 13.60
CA TYR A 175 14.40 8.86 14.27
C TYR A 175 14.85 7.74 13.34
N LYS A 176 15.48 6.73 13.90
CA LYS A 176 16.12 5.64 13.15
C LYS A 176 16.02 4.32 13.89
N ILE A 177 16.14 3.25 13.12
CA ILE A 177 16.33 1.88 13.58
C ILE A 177 17.71 1.38 13.18
N ASP A 178 18.24 0.47 13.99
CA ASP A 178 19.56 -0.16 13.81
C ASP A 178 19.55 -1.57 14.40
N ALA A 179 20.73 -2.21 14.49
CA ALA A 179 20.85 -3.56 15.02
C ALA A 179 20.53 -3.68 16.52
N GLN A 180 20.61 -2.59 17.29
CA GLN A 180 20.30 -2.57 18.72
C GLN A 180 18.82 -2.23 18.95
N ASN A 181 18.24 -1.41 18.08
CA ASN A 181 16.87 -0.95 18.10
C ASN A 181 16.21 -1.32 16.76
N PRO A 182 15.82 -2.59 16.57
CA PRO A 182 15.31 -3.09 15.29
C PRO A 182 13.93 -2.52 14.94
N GLY A 183 13.54 -2.69 13.68
CA GLY A 183 12.24 -2.30 13.15
C GLY A 183 11.94 -3.02 11.83
N SER A 184 11.65 -4.31 11.93
CA SER A 184 11.42 -5.22 10.81
C SER A 184 10.19 -4.86 9.99
N ASP A 185 9.14 -4.37 10.65
CA ASP A 185 7.91 -3.84 10.06
C ASP A 185 8.21 -2.73 9.03
N VAL A 186 8.71 -1.58 9.48
CA VAL A 186 9.01 -0.41 8.64
C VAL A 186 10.15 -0.68 7.66
N ALA A 187 11.15 -1.48 8.05
CA ALA A 187 12.22 -1.87 7.13
C ALA A 187 11.68 -2.77 6.01
N SER A 188 10.89 -3.79 6.33
CA SER A 188 10.36 -4.71 5.31
C SER A 188 9.29 -4.06 4.43
N GLU A 189 8.46 -3.15 4.95
CA GLU A 189 7.57 -2.33 4.11
C GLU A 189 8.37 -1.38 3.20
N THR A 190 9.48 -0.81 3.68
CA THR A 190 10.40 -0.03 2.83
C THR A 190 11.02 -0.89 1.72
N ALA A 191 11.40 -2.13 2.03
CA ALA A 191 11.86 -3.08 1.03
C ALA A 191 10.77 -3.42 0.00
N ALA A 192 9.54 -3.66 0.45
CA ALA A 192 8.38 -3.89 -0.41
C ALA A 192 8.13 -2.71 -1.36
N ALA A 193 8.18 -1.48 -0.84
CA ALA A 193 8.00 -0.24 -1.59
C ALA A 193 9.04 -0.09 -2.70
N LEU A 194 10.32 -0.25 -2.37
CA LEU A 194 11.43 -0.15 -3.32
C LEU A 194 11.41 -1.29 -4.35
N ALA A 195 11.07 -2.53 -3.92
CA ALA A 195 10.91 -3.67 -4.82
C ALA A 195 9.76 -3.45 -5.82
N ALA A 196 8.59 -3.01 -5.35
CA ALA A 196 7.44 -2.72 -6.20
C ALA A 196 7.74 -1.56 -7.17
N ALA A 197 8.34 -0.47 -6.68
CA ALA A 197 8.74 0.68 -7.49
C ALA A 197 9.77 0.29 -8.56
N SER A 198 10.72 -0.60 -8.24
CA SER A 198 11.71 -1.11 -9.20
C SER A 198 11.03 -1.71 -10.44
N MET A 199 9.91 -2.41 -10.27
CA MET A 199 9.16 -3.01 -11.37
C MET A 199 8.47 -1.96 -12.23
N VAL A 200 7.96 -0.89 -11.62
CA VAL A 200 7.30 0.22 -12.34
C VAL A 200 8.27 0.91 -13.30
N PHE A 201 9.51 1.12 -12.86
CA PHE A 201 10.53 1.82 -13.66
C PHE A 201 11.37 0.90 -14.56
N ARG A 202 11.18 -0.42 -14.50
CA ARG A 202 12.01 -1.41 -15.20
C ARG A 202 12.22 -1.12 -16.69
N SER A 203 11.18 -0.66 -17.40
CA SER A 203 11.24 -0.40 -18.83
C SER A 203 11.56 1.06 -19.20
N THR A 204 11.35 2.01 -18.28
CA THR A 204 11.48 3.45 -18.54
C THR A 204 12.76 4.04 -17.98
N ASP A 205 13.32 3.44 -16.92
CA ASP A 205 14.55 3.86 -16.26
C ASP A 205 15.22 2.64 -15.60
N ARG A 206 16.01 1.91 -16.39
CA ARG A 206 16.61 0.64 -15.98
C ARG A 206 17.64 0.80 -14.86
N SER A 207 18.44 1.86 -14.89
CA SER A 207 19.46 2.11 -13.86
C SER A 207 18.82 2.41 -12.51
N TYR A 208 17.78 3.26 -12.50
CA TYR A 208 17.02 3.52 -11.28
C TYR A 208 16.28 2.28 -10.78
N SER A 209 15.67 1.50 -11.67
CA SER A 209 15.05 0.22 -11.33
C SER A 209 16.03 -0.74 -10.63
N GLN A 210 17.26 -0.86 -11.14
CA GLN A 210 18.29 -1.70 -10.53
C GLN A 210 18.73 -1.19 -9.16
N LEU A 211 18.92 0.13 -9.01
CA LEU A 211 19.23 0.76 -7.73
C LEU A 211 18.15 0.48 -6.69
N LEU A 212 16.88 0.68 -7.04
CA LEU A 212 15.75 0.41 -6.14
C LEU A 212 15.73 -1.06 -5.70
N LEU A 213 15.87 -2.01 -6.64
CA LEU A 213 15.83 -3.44 -6.33
C LEU A 213 17.01 -3.87 -5.44
N GLN A 214 18.21 -3.40 -5.71
CA GLN A 214 19.39 -3.71 -4.88
C GLN A 214 19.24 -3.18 -3.46
N THR A 215 18.74 -1.94 -3.32
CA THR A 215 18.45 -1.36 -2.01
C THR A 215 17.35 -2.15 -1.29
N ALA A 216 16.28 -2.54 -1.99
CA ALA A 216 15.20 -3.34 -1.42
C ALA A 216 15.70 -4.66 -0.82
N MET A 217 16.58 -5.39 -1.54
CA MET A 217 17.18 -6.63 -1.05
C MET A 217 17.99 -6.39 0.23
N ARG A 218 18.87 -5.38 0.24
CA ARG A 218 19.68 -5.03 1.41
C ARG A 218 18.84 -4.64 2.62
N VAL A 219 17.77 -3.87 2.40
CA VAL A 219 16.87 -3.40 3.46
C VAL A 219 16.07 -4.56 4.04
N PHE A 220 15.60 -5.49 3.19
CA PHE A 220 14.95 -6.71 3.65
C PHE A 220 15.90 -7.60 4.46
N ASP A 221 17.15 -7.77 4.01
CA ASP A 221 18.16 -8.54 4.74
C ASP A 221 18.41 -7.95 6.14
N PHE A 222 18.38 -6.61 6.28
CA PHE A 222 18.43 -5.95 7.58
C PHE A 222 17.19 -6.27 8.42
N ALA A 223 15.99 -6.15 7.84
CA ALA A 223 14.72 -6.38 8.52
C ALA A 223 14.60 -7.81 9.07
N ASP A 224 15.02 -8.81 8.27
CA ASP A 224 14.93 -10.21 8.64
C ASP A 224 16.02 -10.63 9.63
N LYS A 225 17.22 -10.03 9.54
CA LYS A 225 18.35 -10.32 10.41
C LYS A 225 18.18 -9.75 11.82
N TYR A 226 17.61 -8.56 11.95
CA TYR A 226 17.40 -7.88 13.23
C TYR A 226 15.90 -7.75 13.47
N ARG A 227 15.30 -8.79 14.07
CA ARG A 227 13.84 -8.90 14.23
C ARG A 227 13.30 -8.13 15.43
N GLY A 228 12.31 -7.27 15.20
CA GLY A 228 11.58 -6.53 16.23
C GLY A 228 10.64 -5.49 15.62
N ALA A 229 9.58 -5.09 16.33
CA ALA A 229 8.71 -4.03 15.86
C ALA A 229 9.38 -2.67 16.11
N TYR A 230 9.31 -1.74 15.16
CA TYR A 230 10.03 -0.46 15.33
C TYR A 230 9.48 0.36 16.52
N SER A 231 8.19 0.19 16.82
CA SER A 231 7.54 0.84 17.95
C SER A 231 7.97 0.29 19.31
N ASP A 232 8.67 -0.85 19.39
CA ASP A 232 9.19 -1.37 20.66
C ASP A 232 10.27 -0.44 21.24
N SER A 233 11.13 0.11 20.36
CA SER A 233 12.20 1.03 20.75
C SER A 233 11.83 2.50 20.60
N LEU A 234 10.91 2.82 19.69
CA LEU A 234 10.49 4.18 19.38
C LEU A 234 9.09 4.54 19.92
N GLN A 235 8.58 3.78 20.89
CA GLN A 235 7.20 3.92 21.37
C GLN A 235 6.82 5.38 21.71
N SER A 236 7.69 6.12 22.39
CA SER A 236 7.45 7.52 22.77
C SER A 236 7.27 8.49 21.60
N ASP A 237 7.79 8.12 20.43
CA ASP A 237 7.95 9.00 19.28
C ASP A 237 7.04 8.63 18.11
N VAL A 238 6.58 7.38 18.05
CA VAL A 238 5.74 6.87 16.97
C VAL A 238 4.33 6.51 17.44
N CYS A 239 4.12 6.27 18.74
CA CYS A 239 2.81 6.04 19.32
C CYS A 239 2.22 7.32 19.94
N PRO A 240 0.89 7.53 19.85
CA PRO A 240 -0.15 6.62 19.35
C PRO A 240 -0.45 6.78 17.85
N PHE A 241 0.53 7.21 17.06
CA PHE A 241 0.32 7.62 15.66
C PHE A 241 0.34 6.42 14.70
N TYR A 242 1.48 5.75 14.61
CA TYR A 242 1.69 4.56 13.77
C TYR A 242 2.38 3.46 14.57
N CYS A 243 1.83 3.06 15.72
CA CYS A 243 2.35 1.88 16.40
C CYS A 243 2.26 0.65 15.48
N SER A 244 3.21 -0.27 15.57
CA SER A 244 3.04 -1.59 14.96
C SER A 244 2.11 -2.42 15.84
N TYR A 245 0.84 -2.53 15.46
CA TYR A 245 -0.16 -3.29 16.22
C TYR A 245 -0.23 -4.76 15.79
N SER A 246 -0.07 -5.06 14.49
CA SER A 246 0.03 -6.43 13.96
C SER A 246 1.36 -7.11 14.26
N GLY A 247 2.40 -6.33 14.57
CA GLY A 247 3.78 -6.80 14.66
C GLY A 247 4.48 -6.62 13.32
N TYR A 248 5.51 -7.45 13.07
CA TYR A 248 6.33 -7.37 11.85
C TYR A 248 6.26 -8.61 10.95
N HIS A 249 5.47 -9.62 11.36
CA HIS A 249 5.48 -10.93 10.70
C HIS A 249 4.90 -10.83 9.28
N ASP A 250 3.81 -10.08 9.16
CA ASP A 250 3.15 -9.83 7.88
C ASP A 250 3.99 -9.00 6.94
N GLU A 251 4.75 -8.00 7.43
CA GLU A 251 5.67 -7.23 6.59
C GLU A 251 6.84 -8.06 6.11
N LEU A 252 7.39 -8.98 6.91
CA LEU A 252 8.44 -9.89 6.43
C LEU A 252 7.92 -10.78 5.30
N LEU A 253 6.70 -11.32 5.44
CA LEU A 253 6.10 -12.12 4.37
C LEU A 253 5.78 -11.27 3.13
N TRP A 254 5.30 -10.05 3.33
CA TRP A 254 4.97 -9.07 2.29
C TRP A 254 6.20 -8.60 1.50
N GLY A 255 7.26 -8.22 2.21
CA GLY A 255 8.54 -7.83 1.63
C GLY A 255 9.15 -8.96 0.81
N ALA A 256 9.16 -10.18 1.35
CA ALA A 256 9.59 -11.37 0.63
C ALA A 256 8.73 -11.63 -0.63
N ALA A 257 7.42 -11.47 -0.56
CA ALA A 257 6.51 -11.62 -1.70
C ALA A 257 6.80 -10.61 -2.82
N TRP A 258 7.07 -9.34 -2.48
CA TRP A 258 7.47 -8.34 -3.47
C TRP A 258 8.84 -8.59 -4.06
N LEU A 259 9.82 -9.00 -3.27
CA LEU A 259 11.16 -9.34 -3.74
C LEU A 259 11.17 -10.60 -4.61
N GLN A 260 10.34 -11.59 -4.29
CA GLN A 260 10.09 -12.76 -5.14
C GLN A 260 9.52 -12.34 -6.50
N ARG A 261 8.59 -11.38 -6.52
CA ARG A 261 7.99 -10.88 -7.75
C ARG A 261 8.93 -9.98 -8.56
N ALA A 262 9.76 -9.19 -7.88
CA ALA A 262 10.62 -8.19 -8.50
C ALA A 262 11.94 -8.78 -9.00
N SER A 263 12.49 -9.78 -8.33
CA SER A 263 13.80 -10.37 -8.65
C SER A 263 13.69 -11.73 -9.35
N THR A 264 14.83 -12.25 -9.80
CA THR A 264 14.97 -13.66 -10.24
C THR A 264 15.63 -14.51 -9.15
N ASN A 265 15.76 -14.00 -7.92
CA ASN A 265 16.42 -14.70 -6.82
C ASN A 265 15.45 -15.70 -6.18
N ALA A 266 15.75 -16.98 -6.30
CA ALA A 266 14.94 -18.06 -5.75
C ALA A 266 14.90 -18.07 -4.21
N SER A 267 15.82 -17.38 -3.54
CA SER A 267 15.86 -17.33 -2.07
C SER A 267 14.58 -16.78 -1.46
N TYR A 268 13.91 -15.81 -2.11
CA TYR A 268 12.67 -15.23 -1.61
C TYR A 268 11.49 -16.19 -1.72
N LEU A 269 11.44 -17.01 -2.78
CA LEU A 269 10.44 -18.08 -2.86
C LEU A 269 10.66 -19.12 -1.76
N ASN A 270 11.91 -19.54 -1.54
CA ASN A 270 12.27 -20.46 -0.47
C ASN A 270 11.93 -19.88 0.91
N TYR A 271 12.17 -18.57 1.11
CA TYR A 271 11.82 -17.87 2.34
C TYR A 271 10.33 -17.92 2.61
N ILE A 272 9.49 -17.61 1.61
CA ILE A 272 8.03 -17.65 1.72
C ILE A 272 7.54 -19.06 2.08
N GLN A 273 8.09 -20.09 1.42
CA GLN A 273 7.71 -21.48 1.70
C GLN A 273 8.14 -21.94 3.09
N ALA A 274 9.33 -21.53 3.54
CA ALA A 274 9.86 -21.95 4.83
C ALA A 274 9.24 -21.21 6.01
N ASN A 275 8.86 -19.95 5.83
CA ASN A 275 8.42 -19.07 6.91
C ASN A 275 6.93 -18.72 6.87
N GLY A 276 6.21 -18.98 5.77
CA GLY A 276 4.82 -18.54 5.57
C GLY A 276 3.90 -18.85 6.75
N HIS A 277 3.91 -20.11 7.22
CA HIS A 277 3.14 -20.54 8.39
C HIS A 277 3.49 -19.76 9.66
N THR A 278 4.78 -19.67 9.99
CA THR A 278 5.27 -18.94 11.17
C THR A 278 5.03 -17.43 11.08
N LEU A 279 4.94 -16.89 9.87
CA LEU A 279 4.66 -15.47 9.60
C LEU A 279 3.16 -15.18 9.39
N GLY A 280 2.26 -16.09 9.77
CA GLY A 280 0.81 -15.84 9.77
C GLY A 280 0.14 -15.92 8.40
N ALA A 281 0.72 -16.63 7.41
CA ALA A 281 0.15 -16.74 6.07
C ALA A 281 -1.33 -17.16 6.08
N GLU A 282 -1.72 -18.05 6.99
CA GLU A 282 -3.10 -18.54 7.17
C GLU A 282 -3.95 -17.79 8.20
N ASP A 283 -3.41 -16.79 8.90
CA ASP A 283 -4.13 -16.08 9.97
C ASP A 283 -5.44 -15.48 9.47
N ASN A 284 -6.54 -15.63 10.22
CA ASN A 284 -7.85 -15.18 9.72
C ASN A 284 -8.06 -13.66 9.85
N VAL A 285 -7.10 -12.86 9.37
CA VAL A 285 -7.19 -11.41 9.27
C VAL A 285 -7.81 -11.03 7.94
N ASN A 286 -8.87 -10.22 8.01
CA ASN A 286 -9.65 -9.73 6.86
C ASN A 286 -9.45 -8.22 6.61
N ILE A 287 -8.38 -7.66 7.18
CA ILE A 287 -7.98 -6.26 7.07
C ILE A 287 -6.73 -6.18 6.18
N PHE A 288 -6.62 -5.09 5.42
CA PHE A 288 -5.40 -4.73 4.71
C PHE A 288 -5.15 -3.23 4.90
N SER A 289 -4.02 -2.86 5.51
CA SER A 289 -3.73 -1.48 5.90
C SER A 289 -2.22 -1.21 5.92
N TRP A 290 -1.85 0.00 6.36
CA TRP A 290 -0.45 0.33 6.63
C TRP A 290 0.14 -0.49 7.77
N ASP A 291 -0.68 -1.19 8.56
CA ASP A 291 -0.29 -2.01 9.72
C ASP A 291 -0.34 -3.50 9.34
N ASP A 292 -1.45 -4.03 8.80
CA ASP A 292 -1.54 -5.46 8.45
C ASP A 292 -1.52 -5.73 6.93
N LYS A 293 -0.59 -6.60 6.48
CA LYS A 293 -0.34 -6.92 5.07
C LYS A 293 -0.81 -8.32 4.66
N HIS A 294 -1.31 -9.15 5.59
CA HIS A 294 -1.63 -10.56 5.32
C HIS A 294 -2.58 -10.73 4.12
N ALA A 295 -3.68 -9.99 4.10
CA ALA A 295 -4.65 -10.05 3.00
C ALA A 295 -4.05 -9.63 1.65
N GLY A 296 -3.17 -8.62 1.65
CA GLY A 296 -2.43 -8.19 0.47
C GLY A 296 -1.47 -9.26 -0.04
N THR A 297 -0.70 -9.87 0.86
CA THR A 297 0.27 -10.93 0.57
C THR A 297 -0.39 -12.15 -0.07
N ARG A 298 -1.55 -12.58 0.45
CA ARG A 298 -2.34 -13.69 -0.12
C ARG A 298 -2.72 -13.44 -1.58
N VAL A 299 -3.28 -12.26 -1.85
CA VAL A 299 -3.69 -11.87 -3.21
C VAL A 299 -2.47 -11.77 -4.12
N LEU A 300 -1.36 -11.22 -3.63
CA LEU A 300 -0.11 -11.07 -4.40
C LEU A 300 0.48 -12.43 -4.78
N LEU A 301 0.59 -13.38 -3.83
CA LEU A 301 1.18 -14.69 -4.06
C LEU A 301 0.25 -15.62 -4.85
N ALA A 302 -1.07 -15.52 -4.65
CA ALA A 302 -2.03 -16.21 -5.50
C ALA A 302 -1.85 -15.87 -6.99
N LYS A 303 -1.44 -14.63 -7.31
CA LYS A 303 -1.08 -14.26 -8.69
C LYS A 303 0.05 -15.12 -9.25
N ALA A 304 1.10 -15.36 -8.47
CA ALA A 304 2.25 -16.13 -8.90
C ALA A 304 1.87 -17.59 -9.19
N PHE A 305 1.04 -18.18 -8.34
CA PHE A 305 0.44 -19.49 -8.63
C PHE A 305 -0.38 -19.46 -9.92
N MET A 306 -1.39 -18.59 -10.00
CA MET A 306 -2.40 -18.64 -11.06
C MET A 306 -1.91 -18.19 -12.43
N LEU A 307 -0.98 -17.22 -12.49
CA LEU A 307 -0.58 -16.55 -13.74
C LEU A 307 0.89 -16.78 -14.11
N ARG A 308 1.70 -17.35 -13.21
CA ARG A 308 3.11 -17.67 -13.45
C ARG A 308 3.43 -19.16 -13.24
N ASN A 309 2.44 -19.99 -12.93
CA ASN A 309 2.57 -21.43 -12.67
C ASN A 309 3.60 -21.76 -11.57
N VAL A 310 3.67 -20.92 -10.53
CA VAL A 310 4.49 -21.20 -9.34
C VAL A 310 3.68 -22.11 -8.40
N HIS A 311 3.66 -23.41 -8.71
CA HIS A 311 2.82 -24.39 -8.01
C HIS A 311 3.07 -24.51 -6.51
N SER A 312 4.30 -24.19 -6.06
CA SER A 312 4.63 -24.16 -4.64
C SER A 312 3.86 -23.12 -3.82
N LEU A 313 3.16 -22.19 -4.46
CA LEU A 313 2.35 -21.15 -3.80
C LEU A 313 0.84 -21.41 -3.90
N GLU A 314 0.43 -22.65 -4.19
CA GLU A 314 -0.99 -23.04 -4.32
C GLU A 314 -1.81 -22.68 -3.07
N GLU A 315 -1.24 -22.87 -1.87
CA GLU A 315 -1.91 -22.55 -0.60
C GLU A 315 -2.37 -21.09 -0.51
N TYR A 316 -1.60 -20.15 -1.08
CA TYR A 316 -1.94 -18.73 -1.10
C TYR A 316 -3.16 -18.41 -1.95
N LYS A 317 -3.48 -19.23 -2.95
CA LYS A 317 -4.78 -19.14 -3.64
C LYS A 317 -5.91 -19.51 -2.67
N GLY A 318 -5.74 -20.58 -1.89
CA GLY A 318 -6.71 -20.96 -0.85
C GLY A 318 -6.91 -19.84 0.18
N HIS A 319 -5.82 -19.23 0.66
CA HIS A 319 -5.89 -18.10 1.58
C HIS A 319 -6.56 -16.85 0.96
N ALA A 320 -6.26 -16.55 -0.31
CA ALA A 320 -6.92 -15.46 -1.02
C ALA A 320 -8.42 -15.74 -1.24
N ASP A 321 -8.79 -16.98 -1.58
CA ASP A 321 -10.19 -17.41 -1.69
C ASP A 321 -10.94 -17.24 -0.35
N ASN A 322 -10.32 -17.63 0.77
CA ASN A 322 -10.89 -17.44 2.11
C ASN A 322 -11.12 -15.96 2.43
N PHE A 323 -10.17 -15.08 2.08
CA PHE A 323 -10.33 -13.64 2.21
C PHE A 323 -11.51 -13.10 1.37
N ILE A 324 -11.69 -13.55 0.13
CA ILE A 324 -12.87 -13.17 -0.67
C ILE A 324 -14.16 -13.66 -0.01
N CYS A 325 -14.16 -14.89 0.52
CA CYS A 325 -15.32 -15.46 1.16
C CYS A 325 -15.72 -14.76 2.45
N SER A 326 -14.75 -14.26 3.23
CA SER A 326 -15.02 -13.48 4.45
C SER A 326 -15.68 -12.13 4.16
N LEU A 327 -15.53 -11.61 2.94
CA LEU A 327 -16.09 -10.34 2.50
C LEU A 327 -17.42 -10.46 1.73
N LEU A 328 -17.81 -11.68 1.34
CA LEU A 328 -18.90 -11.94 0.41
C LEU A 328 -20.27 -11.96 1.13
N PRO A 329 -21.18 -11.00 0.87
CA PRO A 329 -22.49 -11.01 1.51
C PRO A 329 -23.27 -12.30 1.20
N GLY A 330 -23.78 -12.94 2.26
CA GLY A 330 -24.54 -14.19 2.21
C GLY A 330 -23.70 -15.47 2.12
N ALA A 331 -22.36 -15.37 2.10
CA ALA A 331 -21.51 -16.55 2.27
C ALA A 331 -21.56 -17.05 3.73
N PRO A 332 -21.50 -18.38 3.98
CA PRO A 332 -21.50 -18.92 5.35
C PRO A 332 -20.35 -18.43 6.22
N THR A 333 -19.20 -18.12 5.60
CA THR A 333 -17.99 -17.63 6.27
C THR A 333 -17.84 -16.11 6.24
N SER A 334 -18.86 -15.38 5.78
CA SER A 334 -18.82 -13.92 5.72
C SER A 334 -18.71 -13.31 7.11
N GLN A 335 -17.69 -12.48 7.32
CA GLN A 335 -17.46 -11.69 8.53
C GLN A 335 -17.66 -10.19 8.27
N ALA A 336 -17.78 -9.77 7.00
CA ALA A 336 -17.94 -8.36 6.65
C ALA A 336 -19.23 -7.76 7.20
N GLN A 337 -19.08 -6.58 7.82
CA GLN A 337 -20.19 -5.72 8.23
C GLN A 337 -20.41 -4.63 7.17
N TYR A 338 -21.66 -4.20 7.01
CA TYR A 338 -22.01 -3.12 6.09
C TYR A 338 -22.93 -2.12 6.79
N THR A 339 -22.73 -0.84 6.50
CA THR A 339 -23.67 0.20 6.92
C THR A 339 -25.03 0.01 6.24
N PRO A 340 -26.12 0.64 6.72
CA PRO A 340 -27.41 0.60 6.03
C PRO A 340 -27.36 1.08 4.56
N GLY A 341 -26.40 1.96 4.23
CA GLY A 341 -26.15 2.42 2.86
C GLY A 341 -25.37 1.41 1.99
N GLY A 342 -24.80 0.37 2.59
CA GLY A 342 -24.04 -0.66 1.89
C GLY A 342 -22.55 -0.42 1.77
N LEU A 343 -22.01 0.53 2.54
CA LEU A 343 -20.56 0.73 2.69
C LEU A 343 -20.01 -0.36 3.62
N LEU A 344 -18.91 -1.01 3.21
CA LEU A 344 -18.17 -1.94 4.06
C LEU A 344 -17.72 -1.19 5.32
N TYR A 345 -17.95 -1.80 6.48
CA TYR A 345 -17.62 -1.21 7.78
C TYR A 345 -16.63 -2.12 8.49
N THR A 346 -15.39 -1.66 8.58
CA THR A 346 -14.26 -2.39 9.17
C THR A 346 -13.87 -1.79 10.52
N MET A 347 -13.79 -0.46 10.60
CA MET A 347 -13.33 0.25 11.79
C MET A 347 -14.18 1.51 12.01
N SER A 348 -14.28 1.96 13.27
CA SER A 348 -15.03 3.17 13.63
C SER A 348 -14.35 4.47 13.20
N GLN A 349 -13.03 4.45 13.06
CA GLN A 349 -12.22 5.59 12.62
C GLN A 349 -11.57 5.27 11.27
N SER A 350 -11.45 6.29 10.42
CA SER A 350 -10.82 6.20 9.09
C SER A 350 -11.32 5.03 8.23
N ASN A 351 -12.60 4.65 8.37
CA ASN A 351 -13.16 3.46 7.73
C ASN A 351 -12.89 3.40 6.21
N LEU A 352 -12.94 4.54 5.52
CA LEU A 352 -12.73 4.62 4.07
C LEU A 352 -11.34 4.14 3.61
N GLN A 353 -10.32 4.22 4.46
CA GLN A 353 -9.01 3.64 4.16
C GLN A 353 -9.11 2.11 3.97
N TYR A 354 -9.78 1.43 4.91
CA TYR A 354 -9.98 -0.01 4.85
C TYR A 354 -10.90 -0.42 3.71
N VAL A 355 -11.93 0.38 3.43
CA VAL A 355 -12.83 0.15 2.30
C VAL A 355 -12.10 0.24 0.96
N THR A 356 -11.23 1.25 0.79
CA THR A 356 -10.50 1.47 -0.46
C THR A 356 -9.41 0.41 -0.68
N SER A 357 -8.64 0.07 0.36
CA SER A 357 -7.63 -1.00 0.29
C SER A 357 -8.27 -2.37 0.02
N THR A 358 -9.39 -2.68 0.68
CA THR A 358 -10.16 -3.91 0.43
C THR A 358 -10.69 -3.95 -1.00
N SER A 359 -11.29 -2.86 -1.47
CA SER A 359 -11.79 -2.75 -2.85
C SER A 359 -10.68 -2.96 -3.89
N PHE A 360 -9.47 -2.47 -3.61
CA PHE A 360 -8.30 -2.72 -4.45
C PHE A 360 -7.97 -4.21 -4.54
N LEU A 361 -7.93 -4.91 -3.42
CA LEU A 361 -7.69 -6.36 -3.40
C LEU A 361 -8.78 -7.12 -4.14
N LEU A 362 -10.06 -6.76 -3.95
CA LEU A 362 -11.18 -7.38 -4.66
C LEU A 362 -11.06 -7.20 -6.19
N PHE A 363 -10.77 -5.99 -6.68
CA PHE A 363 -10.57 -5.75 -8.11
C PHE A 363 -9.36 -6.50 -8.67
N THR A 364 -8.26 -6.50 -7.92
CA THR A 364 -7.01 -7.15 -8.30
C THR A 364 -7.19 -8.67 -8.39
N TYR A 365 -7.81 -9.28 -7.38
CA TYR A 365 -8.06 -10.71 -7.38
C TYR A 365 -9.10 -11.13 -8.44
N ALA A 366 -10.17 -10.34 -8.62
CA ALA A 366 -11.13 -10.57 -9.71
C ALA A 366 -10.47 -10.52 -11.10
N LYS A 367 -9.45 -9.67 -11.29
CA LYS A 367 -8.65 -9.65 -12.53
C LYS A 367 -7.88 -10.96 -12.69
N TYR A 368 -7.23 -11.48 -11.64
CA TYR A 368 -6.48 -12.75 -11.73
C TYR A 368 -7.40 -13.92 -12.05
N LEU A 369 -8.51 -14.05 -11.33
CA LEU A 369 -9.55 -15.04 -11.58
C LEU A 369 -10.10 -14.97 -13.01
N SER A 370 -10.27 -13.76 -13.57
CA SER A 370 -10.75 -13.60 -14.95
C SER A 370 -9.73 -14.11 -15.97
N VAL A 371 -8.44 -13.83 -15.77
CA VAL A 371 -7.37 -14.25 -16.69
C VAL A 371 -7.16 -15.77 -16.61
N SER A 372 -7.19 -16.34 -15.41
CA SER A 372 -7.05 -17.78 -15.19
C SER A 372 -8.32 -18.59 -15.41
N LYS A 373 -9.47 -17.92 -15.65
CA LYS A 373 -10.81 -18.53 -15.80
C LYS A 373 -11.28 -19.31 -14.56
N GLU A 374 -10.93 -18.81 -13.38
CA GLU A 374 -11.25 -19.40 -12.08
C GLU A 374 -12.44 -18.73 -11.40
N VAL A 375 -13.06 -19.44 -10.45
CA VAL A 375 -14.16 -18.95 -9.61
C VAL A 375 -13.95 -19.36 -8.16
N VAL A 376 -14.21 -18.44 -7.22
CA VAL A 376 -14.12 -18.72 -5.79
C VAL A 376 -15.38 -19.45 -5.30
N ARG A 377 -15.21 -20.51 -4.50
CA ARG A 377 -16.30 -21.27 -3.89
C ARG A 377 -16.35 -21.02 -2.38
N CYS A 378 -17.34 -20.25 -1.94
CA CYS A 378 -17.59 -19.91 -0.54
C CYS A 378 -18.73 -20.78 0.00
N GLY A 379 -18.47 -22.07 0.16
CA GLY A 379 -19.52 -23.06 0.43
C GLY A 379 -20.47 -23.22 -0.75
N ASN A 380 -21.77 -23.00 -0.53
CA ASN A 380 -22.79 -23.03 -1.59
C ASN A 380 -22.84 -21.74 -2.43
N VAL A 381 -22.04 -20.73 -2.09
CA VAL A 381 -22.03 -19.43 -2.76
C VAL A 381 -20.83 -19.31 -3.71
N ALA A 382 -21.09 -19.05 -4.99
CA ALA A 382 -20.03 -18.75 -5.95
C ALA A 382 -19.70 -17.25 -5.98
N ALA A 383 -18.42 -16.91 -5.84
CA ALA A 383 -17.87 -15.57 -6.07
C ALA A 383 -17.20 -15.53 -7.46
N THR A 384 -18.01 -15.25 -8.49
CA THR A 384 -17.49 -15.04 -9.85
C THR A 384 -16.72 -13.72 -9.93
N PRO A 385 -15.77 -13.57 -10.88
CA PRO A 385 -15.07 -12.30 -11.07
C PRO A 385 -16.01 -11.09 -11.22
N ALA A 386 -17.12 -11.25 -11.94
CA ALA A 386 -18.12 -10.19 -12.13
C ALA A 386 -18.83 -9.82 -10.81
N ARG A 387 -19.13 -10.81 -9.96
CA ARG A 387 -19.73 -10.56 -8.64
C ARG A 387 -18.75 -9.84 -7.71
N ILE A 388 -17.49 -10.27 -7.66
CA ILE A 388 -16.44 -9.62 -6.87
C ILE A 388 -16.27 -8.16 -7.32
N ARG A 389 -16.20 -7.89 -8.63
CA ARG A 389 -16.15 -6.53 -9.18
C ARG A 389 -17.37 -5.69 -8.81
N THR A 390 -18.56 -6.30 -8.75
CA THR A 390 -19.78 -5.59 -8.36
C THR A 390 -19.75 -5.15 -6.90
N ILE A 391 -19.22 -5.99 -6.01
CA ILE A 391 -19.02 -5.66 -4.59
C ILE A 391 -18.01 -4.52 -4.46
N ALA A 392 -16.86 -4.65 -5.13
CA ALA A 392 -15.81 -3.63 -5.11
C ALA A 392 -16.25 -2.29 -5.72
N LYS A 393 -17.11 -2.30 -6.75
CA LYS A 393 -17.67 -1.08 -7.37
C LYS A 393 -18.72 -0.38 -6.50
N ARG A 394 -19.39 -1.14 -5.63
CA ARG A 394 -20.39 -0.58 -4.70
C ARG A 394 -19.72 0.26 -3.61
N GLN A 395 -18.50 -0.12 -3.25
CA GLN A 395 -17.62 0.65 -2.38
C GLN A 395 -17.04 1.83 -3.15
#